data_AF-A0ABD0K150-F1
#
_entry.id   AF-A0ABD0K150-F1
#
_cell.length_a   1.000
_cell.length_b   1.000
_cell.length_c   1.000
_cell.angle_alpha   90.00
_cell.angle_beta   90.00
_cell.angle_gamma   90.00
#
_symmetry.space_group_name_H-M   'P 1'
#
loop_
_entity.id
_entity.type
_entity.pdbx_description
1 polymer ?
#
loop_
_entity_poly.entity_id
_entity_poly.type
_entity_poly.pdbx_seq_one_letter_code
_entity_poly.pdbx_strand_id
1 'polypeptide(L)'
;MAHLLLLVAFENYHEASDQIRRFTKPQAVGDYPFRNVSLPWDERVADIVKRLTLEEMQGQMGRGGAGSVGGPAPAIERLGIGPYEFDTECLRGDASAPGPATSFPQALGLAASFSPSLIFRMAEATGVEVRGKHNDFVKQGIYGFHTGASCFSPVINIMRDPRWGRNQKHTERTLTCQGNDTRYVRASGGCKHFDAHSGPDSIPVSRFSFDAKVSEYDWRMTFLPAFRTCVEAGTYNLMCTYNRYRIILDSRVSAILECYFPAQGTGDAIRHVLLNDVDGAVPAGRLPNTWPLLESQIPPMVNYSMEGRTYRYTDPSSAPPLYPFGYGLSYTNFSYTATLTADTIHAGEPLKGEVTVKNTGNLAADEVIQVYIRWMDDTLPAPRLQLAWFDRVTVHPQSPVTVPFEVEARSMELWINDGWRITPGVMEVYVGCFVMFHCLFAGLMEVYV
;
A
#
# COMPACT_ATOMS: atom_id res chain seq x y z
N MET A 1 -17.73 42.75 -14.19
CA MET A 1 -18.56 41.62 -13.72
C MET A 1 -17.81 40.27 -13.60
N ALA A 2 -16.50 40.15 -13.87
CA ALA A 2 -15.79 38.87 -13.76
C ALA A 2 -15.07 38.59 -12.41
N HIS A 3 -14.87 39.61 -11.55
CA HIS A 3 -14.17 39.44 -10.25
C HIS A 3 -15.09 39.23 -9.03
N LEU A 4 -16.42 39.28 -9.19
CA LEU A 4 -17.35 39.08 -8.07
C LEU A 4 -17.80 37.61 -7.92
N LEU A 5 -17.63 36.78 -8.96
CA LEU A 5 -18.05 35.37 -8.98
C LEU A 5 -17.08 34.42 -8.28
N LEU A 6 -15.85 34.84 -7.98
CA LEU A 6 -14.86 33.99 -7.29
C LEU A 6 -14.96 34.04 -5.75
N LEU A 7 -15.65 35.07 -5.20
CA LEU A 7 -15.85 35.21 -3.75
C LEU A 7 -17.08 34.43 -3.25
N VAL A 8 -18.15 34.37 -4.04
CA VAL A 8 -19.40 33.66 -3.69
C VAL A 8 -19.25 32.12 -3.70
N ALA A 9 -18.16 31.60 -4.30
CA ALA A 9 -17.84 30.17 -4.30
C ALA A 9 -17.13 29.69 -3.01
N PHE A 10 -16.61 30.60 -2.17
CA PHE A 10 -15.92 30.24 -0.92
C PHE A 10 -16.80 30.34 0.33
N GLU A 11 -17.92 31.07 0.31
CA GLU A 11 -18.85 31.14 1.45
C GLU A 11 -19.71 29.87 1.61
N ASN A 12 -19.97 29.13 0.52
CA ASN A 12 -20.88 27.98 0.52
C ASN A 12 -20.20 26.60 0.80
N TYR A 13 -18.91 26.57 1.16
CA TYR A 13 -18.22 25.36 1.61
C TYR A 13 -18.08 25.27 3.15
N HIS A 14 -18.91 26.02 3.89
CA HIS A 14 -19.04 25.95 5.35
C HIS A 14 -20.43 25.47 5.85
N GLU A 15 -21.37 25.17 4.94
CA GLU A 15 -22.70 24.62 5.30
C GLU A 15 -22.85 23.11 5.07
N ALA A 16 -21.73 22.37 5.09
CA ALA A 16 -21.73 20.99 5.56
C ALA A 16 -21.30 20.95 7.04
N SER A 17 -21.98 21.72 7.87
CA SER A 17 -21.92 21.56 9.33
C SER A 17 -22.72 20.30 9.69
N ASP A 18 -22.14 19.13 9.40
CA ASP A 18 -22.56 17.87 10.01
C ASP A 18 -22.56 18.11 11.52
N GLN A 19 -23.77 18.18 12.08
CA GLN A 19 -23.97 18.77 13.39
C GLN A 19 -23.07 18.06 14.41
N ILE A 20 -22.25 18.83 15.13
CA ILE A 20 -21.39 18.31 16.20
C ILE A 20 -22.32 17.81 17.31
N ARG A 21 -22.78 16.56 17.17
CA ARG A 21 -23.64 15.87 18.13
C ARG A 21 -22.80 15.58 19.36
N ARG A 22 -22.90 16.47 20.34
CA ARG A 22 -22.33 16.28 21.68
C ARG A 22 -23.20 15.28 22.43
N PHE A 23 -22.68 14.09 22.64
CA PHE A 23 -23.34 13.08 23.46
C PHE A 23 -22.92 13.23 24.93
N THR A 24 -23.88 13.16 25.85
CA THR A 24 -23.61 13.02 27.28
C THR A 24 -22.84 11.73 27.54
N LYS A 25 -21.76 11.81 28.32
CA LYS A 25 -20.94 10.64 28.65
C LYS A 25 -21.78 9.62 29.45
N PRO A 26 -21.85 8.34 29.05
CA PRO A 26 -22.57 7.33 29.81
C PRO A 26 -22.07 7.23 31.25
N GLN A 27 -22.98 7.18 32.22
CA GLN A 27 -22.61 6.86 33.61
C GLN A 27 -22.08 5.42 33.70
N ALA A 28 -21.15 5.18 34.62
CA ALA A 28 -20.62 3.84 34.87
C ALA A 28 -21.67 3.00 35.60
N VAL A 29 -22.29 2.06 34.88
CA VAL A 29 -23.27 1.10 35.44
C VAL A 29 -22.71 -0.31 35.29
N GLY A 30 -22.49 -0.99 36.43
CA GLY A 30 -22.10 -2.39 36.50
C GLY A 30 -20.59 -2.67 36.47
N ASP A 31 -20.13 -3.49 37.42
CA ASP A 31 -18.82 -4.15 37.37
C ASP A 31 -18.94 -5.42 36.50
N TYR A 32 -18.77 -5.25 35.20
CA TYR A 32 -18.91 -6.33 34.22
C TYR A 32 -17.54 -6.90 33.81
N PRO A 33 -17.39 -8.22 33.61
CA PRO A 33 -16.14 -8.83 33.13
C PRO A 33 -15.56 -8.15 31.89
N PHE A 34 -16.38 -7.74 30.91
CA PHE A 34 -15.88 -7.02 29.74
C PHE A 34 -15.16 -5.69 30.05
N ARG A 35 -15.39 -5.09 31.22
CA ARG A 35 -14.70 -3.87 31.69
C ARG A 35 -13.37 -4.16 32.40
N ASN A 36 -13.17 -5.37 32.91
CA ASN A 36 -11.92 -5.75 33.54
C ASN A 36 -10.83 -5.95 32.48
N VAL A 37 -9.97 -4.93 32.30
CA VAL A 37 -8.89 -4.95 31.30
C VAL A 37 -7.86 -6.05 31.52
N SER A 38 -7.79 -6.67 32.71
CA SER A 38 -6.87 -7.76 33.04
C SER A 38 -7.32 -9.14 32.54
N LEU A 39 -8.58 -9.28 32.09
CA LEU A 39 -9.05 -10.50 31.44
C LEU A 39 -8.61 -10.57 29.96
N PRO A 40 -8.45 -11.79 29.39
CA PRO A 40 -8.24 -11.99 27.96
C PRO A 40 -9.29 -11.30 27.09
N TRP A 41 -8.92 -10.91 25.87
CA TRP A 41 -9.85 -10.28 24.93
C TRP A 41 -11.08 -11.15 24.65
N ASP A 42 -10.89 -12.44 24.38
CA ASP A 42 -11.99 -13.34 24.02
C ASP A 42 -13.02 -13.50 25.14
N GLU A 43 -12.59 -13.53 26.40
CA GLU A 43 -13.49 -13.54 27.56
C GLU A 43 -14.32 -12.26 27.64
N ARG A 44 -13.68 -11.11 27.44
CA ARG A 44 -14.32 -9.79 27.47
C ARG A 44 -15.29 -9.61 26.30
N VAL A 45 -14.93 -10.09 25.11
CA VAL A 45 -15.77 -10.09 23.90
C VAL A 45 -16.95 -11.06 24.07
N ALA A 46 -16.72 -12.26 24.61
CA ALA A 46 -17.80 -13.21 24.88
C ALA A 46 -18.79 -12.69 25.94
N ASP A 47 -18.30 -12.00 26.98
CA ASP A 47 -19.15 -11.39 28.02
C ASP A 47 -19.98 -10.22 27.47
N ILE A 48 -19.40 -9.29 26.70
CA ILE A 48 -20.15 -8.17 26.13
C ILE A 48 -21.18 -8.64 25.09
N VAL A 49 -20.82 -9.55 24.18
CA VAL A 49 -21.74 -10.06 23.14
C VAL A 49 -22.94 -10.79 23.75
N LYS A 50 -22.73 -11.61 24.80
CA LYS A 50 -23.83 -12.27 25.55
C LYS A 50 -24.78 -11.28 26.23
N ARG A 51 -24.33 -10.04 26.49
CA ARG A 51 -25.13 -8.99 27.14
C ARG A 51 -25.91 -8.14 26.16
N LEU A 52 -25.59 -8.14 24.86
CA LEU A 52 -26.26 -7.32 23.84
C LEU A 52 -27.67 -7.85 23.52
N THR A 53 -28.60 -6.94 23.22
CA THR A 53 -29.85 -7.32 22.54
C THR A 53 -29.61 -7.48 21.04
N LEU A 54 -30.51 -8.18 20.33
CA LEU A 54 -30.44 -8.29 18.88
C LEU A 54 -30.48 -6.91 18.18
N GLU A 55 -31.30 -5.99 18.70
CA GLU A 55 -31.43 -4.61 18.20
C GLU A 55 -30.12 -3.81 18.37
N GLU A 56 -29.43 -3.97 19.51
CA GLU A 56 -28.13 -3.34 19.72
C GLU A 56 -27.05 -3.93 18.82
N MET A 57 -27.02 -5.25 18.61
CA MET A 57 -26.12 -5.89 17.65
C MET A 57 -26.35 -5.34 16.24
N GLN A 58 -27.62 -5.24 15.81
CA GLN A 58 -28.00 -4.64 14.53
C GLN A 58 -27.57 -3.17 14.46
N GLY A 59 -27.72 -2.40 15.54
CA GLY A 59 -27.26 -1.02 15.64
C GLY A 59 -25.73 -0.86 15.51
N GLN A 60 -24.94 -1.77 16.11
CA GLN A 60 -23.48 -1.74 15.99
C GLN A 60 -22.99 -2.20 14.60
N MET A 61 -23.70 -3.12 13.93
CA MET A 61 -23.33 -3.62 12.60
C MET A 61 -23.82 -2.75 11.44
N GLY A 62 -24.95 -2.07 11.61
CA GLY A 62 -25.61 -1.28 10.55
C GLY A 62 -25.23 0.20 10.51
N ARG A 63 -24.34 0.67 11.41
CA ARG A 63 -23.98 2.09 11.60
C ARG A 63 -22.50 2.26 11.96
N GLY A 64 -22.04 3.50 12.06
CA GLY A 64 -20.64 3.86 12.29
C GLY A 64 -19.83 4.02 11.00
N GLY A 65 -20.44 4.68 10.00
CA GLY A 65 -19.77 5.14 8.78
C GLY A 65 -20.40 6.42 8.23
N ALA A 66 -20.16 6.72 6.96
CA ALA A 66 -20.51 8.01 6.37
C ALA A 66 -22.00 8.41 6.38
N GLY A 67 -22.24 9.70 6.64
CA GLY A 67 -23.51 10.39 6.37
C GLY A 67 -24.60 10.27 7.43
N SER A 68 -25.69 11.01 7.24
CA SER A 68 -26.77 11.16 8.23
C SER A 68 -27.49 9.86 8.63
N VAL A 69 -27.56 8.90 7.72
CA VAL A 69 -28.10 7.55 7.96
C VAL A 69 -27.05 6.64 8.59
N GLY A 70 -25.82 6.68 8.06
CA GLY A 70 -24.72 5.77 8.40
C GLY A 70 -23.92 6.12 9.66
N GLY A 71 -24.04 7.35 10.18
CA GLY A 71 -23.23 7.90 11.29
C GLY A 71 -23.18 7.05 12.57
N PRO A 72 -22.49 7.51 13.64
CA PRO A 72 -21.87 6.67 14.67
C PRO A 72 -22.75 5.52 15.15
N ALA A 73 -22.11 4.36 15.34
CA ALA A 73 -22.67 3.22 16.04
C ALA A 73 -23.27 3.72 17.37
N PRO A 74 -24.53 3.38 17.68
CA PRO A 74 -25.26 4.02 18.76
C PRO A 74 -24.66 3.66 20.12
N ALA A 75 -24.76 4.59 21.09
CA ALA A 75 -24.42 4.29 22.47
C ALA A 75 -25.33 3.18 23.03
N ILE A 76 -24.77 2.33 23.89
CA ILE A 76 -25.51 1.32 24.65
C ILE A 76 -25.42 1.72 26.13
N GLU A 77 -26.25 2.68 26.50
CA GLU A 77 -26.17 3.39 27.79
C GLU A 77 -26.27 2.45 28.99
N ARG A 78 -27.13 1.42 28.93
CA ARG A 78 -27.29 0.41 30.00
C ARG A 78 -26.02 -0.43 30.26
N LEU A 79 -25.11 -0.50 29.28
CA LEU A 79 -23.80 -1.14 29.42
C LEU A 79 -22.68 -0.11 29.61
N GLY A 80 -23.01 1.19 29.59
CA GLY A 80 -22.06 2.31 29.65
C GLY A 80 -21.11 2.37 28.45
N ILE A 81 -21.57 1.92 27.27
CA ILE A 81 -20.81 1.97 26.01
C ILE A 81 -21.20 3.25 25.29
N GLY A 82 -20.22 4.09 24.95
CA GLY A 82 -20.46 5.32 24.18
C GLY A 82 -20.71 5.06 22.69
N PRO A 83 -21.07 6.08 21.91
CA PRO A 83 -21.11 5.96 20.45
C PRO A 83 -19.71 5.66 19.90
N TYR A 84 -19.62 5.12 18.68
CA TYR A 84 -18.35 4.93 17.99
C TYR A 84 -18.45 5.20 16.48
N GLU A 85 -17.46 5.88 15.93
CA GLU A 85 -17.31 6.08 14.48
C GLU A 85 -16.21 5.15 13.97
N PHE A 86 -16.50 4.30 12.98
CA PHE A 86 -15.50 3.41 12.39
C PHE A 86 -14.79 4.04 11.18
N ASP A 87 -15.34 5.10 10.56
CA ASP A 87 -14.76 5.70 9.36
C ASP A 87 -13.77 6.83 9.67
N THR A 88 -12.48 6.49 9.80
CA THR A 88 -11.35 7.45 9.73
C THR A 88 -10.47 7.12 8.52
N GLU A 89 -10.19 8.09 7.65
CA GLU A 89 -9.32 7.89 6.48
C GLU A 89 -7.86 8.25 6.81
N CYS A 90 -6.96 7.26 6.86
CA CYS A 90 -5.58 7.45 7.33
C CYS A 90 -4.50 7.25 6.25
N LEU A 91 -4.86 7.36 4.97
CA LEU A 91 -4.03 6.89 3.84
C LEU A 91 -2.67 7.59 3.72
N ARG A 92 -2.60 8.86 4.10
CA ARG A 92 -1.40 9.70 4.01
C ARG A 92 -1.38 10.75 5.14
N GLY A 93 -1.71 10.30 6.34
CA GLY A 93 -2.10 11.15 7.47
C GLY A 93 -3.61 11.07 7.75
N ASP A 94 -4.03 11.65 8.87
CA ASP A 94 -5.41 11.70 9.34
C ASP A 94 -6.24 12.67 8.50
N ALA A 95 -6.91 12.14 7.47
CA ALA A 95 -7.60 12.92 6.45
C ALA A 95 -9.03 13.26 6.88
N SER A 96 -9.43 14.51 6.61
CA SER A 96 -10.80 15.03 6.78
C SER A 96 -11.36 15.04 8.22
N ALA A 97 -10.65 14.47 9.21
CA ALA A 97 -10.94 14.64 10.63
C ALA A 97 -10.73 16.09 11.10
N PRO A 98 -11.64 16.69 11.90
CA PRO A 98 -11.54 18.09 12.32
C PRO A 98 -10.20 18.47 12.96
N GLY A 99 -9.70 19.67 12.64
CA GLY A 99 -8.41 20.18 13.12
C GLY A 99 -7.21 19.74 12.28
N PRO A 100 -6.01 20.29 12.56
CA PRO A 100 -4.81 20.00 11.76
C PRO A 100 -4.34 18.55 11.91
N ALA A 101 -3.67 18.06 10.88
CA ALA A 101 -2.98 16.77 10.81
C ALA A 101 -1.86 16.84 9.75
N THR A 102 -0.87 15.95 9.83
CA THR A 102 0.25 15.94 8.87
C THR A 102 -0.16 15.34 7.54
N SER A 103 0.12 16.05 6.45
CA SER A 103 -0.22 15.72 5.07
C SER A 103 1.00 15.11 4.36
N PHE A 104 1.13 13.78 4.41
CA PHE A 104 2.25 13.00 3.86
C PHE A 104 2.15 12.77 2.34
N PRO A 105 3.22 12.32 1.64
CA PRO A 105 3.13 11.99 0.22
C PRO A 105 2.04 10.93 -0.03
N GLN A 106 1.42 10.97 -1.21
CA GLN A 106 0.45 9.96 -1.58
C GLN A 106 1.12 8.59 -1.83
N ALA A 107 0.37 7.50 -1.64
CA ALA A 107 0.88 6.13 -1.62
C ALA A 107 1.82 5.72 -2.77
N LEU A 108 1.59 6.10 -4.02
CA LEU A 108 2.57 5.82 -5.10
C LEU A 108 3.93 6.53 -4.90
N GLY A 109 3.93 7.77 -4.40
CA GLY A 109 5.17 8.49 -4.07
C GLY A 109 5.90 7.87 -2.88
N LEU A 110 5.16 7.29 -1.94
CA LEU A 110 5.73 6.50 -0.84
C LEU A 110 6.30 5.17 -1.33
N ALA A 111 5.57 4.44 -2.18
CA ALA A 111 6.04 3.21 -2.80
C ALA A 111 7.31 3.44 -3.63
N ALA A 112 7.37 4.56 -4.36
CA ALA A 112 8.54 4.97 -5.13
C ALA A 112 9.82 5.21 -4.29
N SER A 113 9.71 5.35 -2.96
CA SER A 113 10.87 5.42 -2.07
C SER A 113 11.57 4.08 -1.86
N PHE A 114 10.89 2.95 -2.13
CA PHE A 114 11.33 1.59 -1.80
C PHE A 114 11.85 1.46 -0.35
N SER A 115 11.26 2.20 0.60
CA SER A 115 11.67 2.22 2.00
C SER A 115 10.51 1.82 2.92
N PRO A 116 10.37 0.53 3.27
CA PRO A 116 9.36 0.07 4.23
C PRO A 116 9.47 0.75 5.59
N SER A 117 10.69 1.07 6.04
CA SER A 117 10.93 1.77 7.31
C SER A 117 10.49 3.23 7.30
N LEU A 118 10.55 3.92 6.15
CA LEU A 118 9.96 5.26 5.98
C LEU A 118 8.43 5.21 6.07
N ILE A 119 7.81 4.26 5.37
CA ILE A 119 6.36 4.08 5.37
C ILE A 119 5.87 3.66 6.78
N PHE A 120 6.63 2.84 7.51
CA PHE A 120 6.30 2.47 8.89
C PHE A 120 6.32 3.69 9.83
N ARG A 121 7.37 4.52 9.77
CA ARG A 121 7.43 5.76 10.58
C ARG A 121 6.29 6.73 10.25
N MET A 122 5.87 6.81 8.98
CA MET A 122 4.72 7.60 8.56
C MET A 122 3.41 7.04 9.15
N ALA A 123 3.19 5.73 9.05
CA ALA A 123 2.02 5.06 9.63
C ALA A 123 2.00 5.20 11.16
N GLU A 124 3.17 5.18 11.81
CA GLU A 124 3.32 5.40 13.24
C GLU A 124 2.92 6.83 13.64
N ALA A 125 3.46 7.84 12.96
CA ALA A 125 3.12 9.24 13.20
C ALA A 125 1.62 9.51 12.98
N THR A 126 1.06 8.96 11.89
CA THR A 126 -0.38 9.02 11.60
C THR A 126 -1.20 8.39 12.74
N GLY A 127 -0.80 7.22 13.25
CA GLY A 127 -1.47 6.56 14.37
C GLY A 127 -1.40 7.35 15.68
N VAL A 128 -0.33 8.12 15.92
CA VAL A 128 -0.23 9.03 17.08
C VAL A 128 -1.19 10.21 16.93
N GLU A 129 -1.25 10.84 15.76
CA GLU A 129 -2.18 11.95 15.50
C GLU A 129 -3.65 11.51 15.64
N VAL A 130 -4.04 10.41 14.97
CA VAL A 130 -5.38 9.82 15.06
C VAL A 130 -5.75 9.50 16.51
N ARG A 131 -4.88 8.83 17.27
CA ARG A 131 -5.16 8.49 18.68
C ARG A 131 -5.27 9.74 19.56
N GLY A 132 -4.42 10.74 19.34
CA GLY A 132 -4.47 12.01 20.04
C GLY A 132 -5.79 12.75 19.83
N LYS A 133 -6.18 12.93 18.56
CA LYS A 133 -7.44 13.60 18.17
C LYS A 133 -8.67 12.82 18.65
N HIS A 134 -8.69 11.49 18.46
CA HIS A 134 -9.78 10.64 18.96
C HIS A 134 -10.00 10.77 20.48
N ASN A 135 -8.93 10.78 21.28
CA ASN A 135 -9.03 10.95 22.73
C ASN A 135 -9.65 12.30 23.13
N ASP A 136 -9.36 13.37 22.39
CA ASP A 136 -9.96 14.69 22.61
C ASP A 136 -11.42 14.74 22.14
N PHE A 137 -11.73 14.17 20.97
CA PHE A 137 -13.12 14.04 20.48
C PHE A 137 -14.00 13.29 21.48
N VAL A 138 -13.56 12.12 21.98
CA VAL A 138 -14.26 11.33 23.00
C VAL A 138 -14.43 12.13 24.31
N LYS A 139 -13.42 12.89 24.73
CA LYS A 139 -13.48 13.77 25.92
C LYS A 139 -14.51 14.89 25.77
N GLN A 140 -14.67 15.43 24.56
CA GLN A 140 -15.65 16.47 24.23
C GLN A 140 -17.04 15.92 23.86
N GLY A 141 -17.20 14.59 23.81
CA GLY A 141 -18.45 13.94 23.44
C GLY A 141 -18.76 14.00 21.94
N ILE A 142 -17.74 14.20 21.09
CA ILE A 142 -17.83 14.32 19.64
C ILE A 142 -17.62 12.94 19.00
N TYR A 143 -18.60 12.50 18.21
CA TYR A 143 -18.60 11.22 17.49
C TYR A 143 -19.11 11.46 16.06
N GLY A 144 -18.45 12.38 15.35
CA GLY A 144 -18.78 12.73 13.97
C GLY A 144 -17.94 11.95 12.96
N PHE A 145 -18.17 12.18 11.68
CA PHE A 145 -17.39 11.57 10.62
C PHE A 145 -15.88 11.83 10.79
N HIS A 146 -15.05 10.81 10.60
CA HIS A 146 -13.59 10.85 10.82
C HIS A 146 -13.12 11.18 12.26
N THR A 147 -13.98 11.11 13.29
CA THR A 147 -13.52 11.22 14.70
C THR A 147 -13.21 9.87 15.35
N GLY A 148 -13.23 8.79 14.57
CA GLY A 148 -12.91 7.43 15.00
C GLY A 148 -11.42 7.18 15.26
N ALA A 149 -11.10 5.97 15.73
CA ALA A 149 -9.72 5.46 15.79
C ALA A 149 -9.54 4.20 14.90
N SER A 150 -10.45 4.03 13.93
CA SER A 150 -10.42 2.93 12.96
C SER A 150 -10.04 3.49 11.60
N CYS A 151 -8.80 3.24 11.22
CA CYS A 151 -8.22 3.71 9.98
C CYS A 151 -8.58 2.79 8.83
N PHE A 152 -9.38 3.28 7.90
CA PHE A 152 -9.64 2.63 6.61
C PHE A 152 -8.43 2.74 5.67
N SER A 153 -7.29 2.22 6.10
CA SER A 153 -6.01 2.22 5.39
C SER A 153 -5.12 1.05 5.85
N PRO A 154 -4.17 0.57 5.04
CA PRO A 154 -3.76 1.07 3.71
C PRO A 154 -4.65 0.61 2.54
N VAL A 155 -4.42 1.18 1.35
CA VAL A 155 -4.97 0.70 0.07
C VAL A 155 -3.92 -0.14 -0.64
N ILE A 156 -4.15 -1.45 -0.71
CA ILE A 156 -3.18 -2.45 -1.20
C ILE A 156 -3.58 -3.09 -2.54
N ASN A 157 -4.58 -2.53 -3.23
CA ASN A 157 -4.98 -3.00 -4.56
C ASN A 157 -3.89 -2.72 -5.61
N ILE A 158 -3.54 -3.72 -6.41
CA ILE A 158 -2.51 -3.62 -7.45
C ILE A 158 -2.92 -2.67 -8.58
N MET A 159 -1.97 -1.83 -9.00
CA MET A 159 -2.03 -0.96 -10.17
C MET A 159 -1.90 -1.77 -11.49
N ARG A 160 -2.90 -2.60 -11.84
CA ARG A 160 -2.88 -3.41 -13.08
C ARG A 160 -3.25 -2.64 -14.36
N ASP A 161 -3.88 -1.47 -14.23
CA ASP A 161 -4.31 -0.65 -15.35
C ASP A 161 -4.02 0.83 -15.05
N PRO A 162 -3.12 1.51 -15.78
CA PRO A 162 -2.74 2.89 -15.47
C PRO A 162 -3.89 3.90 -15.68
N ARG A 163 -5.03 3.50 -16.26
CA ARG A 163 -6.26 4.31 -16.41
C ARG A 163 -7.18 4.24 -15.18
N TRP A 164 -6.85 3.41 -14.19
CA TRP A 164 -7.58 3.27 -12.92
C TRP A 164 -7.11 4.33 -11.90
N GLY A 165 -7.43 5.62 -12.04
CA GLY A 165 -6.97 6.71 -11.14
C GLY A 165 -7.47 6.72 -9.68
N ARG A 166 -7.65 5.55 -9.06
CA ARG A 166 -7.28 5.36 -7.65
C ARG A 166 -5.91 4.71 -7.48
N ASN A 167 -5.19 4.44 -8.57
CA ASN A 167 -3.79 4.03 -8.69
C ASN A 167 -2.88 4.77 -7.72
N GLN A 168 -3.04 6.09 -7.60
CA GLN A 168 -2.28 6.93 -6.67
C GLN A 168 -2.32 6.43 -5.22
N LYS A 169 -3.39 5.72 -4.81
CA LYS A 169 -3.57 5.19 -3.46
C LYS A 169 -2.86 3.85 -3.21
N HIS A 170 -2.25 3.22 -4.21
CA HIS A 170 -1.63 1.88 -4.10
C HIS A 170 -0.33 1.84 -3.29
N THR A 171 -0.18 0.84 -2.42
CA THR A 171 1.11 0.32 -1.93
C THR A 171 1.23 -1.19 -2.16
N GLU A 172 2.41 -1.70 -2.53
CA GLU A 172 2.65 -3.15 -2.72
C GLU A 172 2.88 -3.93 -1.42
N ARG A 173 3.02 -3.26 -0.26
CA ARG A 173 3.21 -3.90 1.06
C ARG A 173 2.28 -3.32 2.12
N THR A 174 1.95 -4.16 3.10
CA THR A 174 1.14 -3.81 4.26
C THR A 174 2.01 -3.25 5.38
N LEU A 175 1.67 -2.06 5.88
CA LEU A 175 2.16 -1.51 7.14
C LEU A 175 0.97 -0.90 7.88
N THR A 176 0.79 -1.25 9.15
CA THR A 176 -0.41 -0.92 9.92
C THR A 176 -0.12 0.19 10.94
N CYS A 177 -1.06 1.12 11.11
CA CYS A 177 -1.01 2.19 12.12
C CYS A 177 -1.26 1.70 13.56
N GLN A 178 -1.14 0.39 13.79
CA GLN A 178 -1.58 -0.31 15.00
C GLN A 178 -0.60 -0.20 16.16
N GLY A 179 0.68 0.03 15.87
CA GLY A 179 1.76 -0.06 16.86
C GLY A 179 2.05 -1.50 17.27
N ASN A 180 3.06 -1.68 18.13
CA ASN A 180 3.61 -3.00 18.48
C ASN A 180 3.13 -3.55 19.83
N ASP A 181 2.16 -2.91 20.49
CA ASP A 181 1.63 -3.36 21.77
C ASP A 181 0.60 -4.48 21.54
N THR A 182 0.80 -5.63 22.18
CA THR A 182 -0.03 -6.84 22.00
C THR A 182 -1.41 -6.77 22.67
N ARG A 183 -1.72 -5.67 23.37
CA ARG A 183 -2.94 -5.50 24.18
C ARG A 183 -3.64 -4.16 23.94
N TYR A 184 -2.91 -3.12 23.54
CA TYR A 184 -3.40 -1.75 23.33
C TYR A 184 -3.09 -1.21 21.93
N VAL A 185 -4.03 -1.42 21.00
CA VAL A 185 -3.92 -0.94 19.60
C VAL A 185 -3.90 0.59 19.54
N ARG A 186 -2.94 1.16 18.82
CA ARG A 186 -2.80 2.62 18.63
C ARG A 186 -3.90 3.19 17.73
N ALA A 187 -4.07 2.68 16.52
CA ALA A 187 -5.23 2.90 15.64
C ALA A 187 -5.46 1.64 14.79
N SER A 188 -6.69 1.18 14.61
CA SER A 188 -6.96 -0.08 13.91
C SER A 188 -6.72 0.08 12.40
N GLY A 189 -5.85 -0.76 11.80
CA GLY A 189 -5.62 -0.74 10.36
C GLY A 189 -6.68 -1.57 9.64
N GLY A 190 -7.08 -1.12 8.45
CA GLY A 190 -8.20 -1.68 7.69
C GLY A 190 -7.88 -1.80 6.21
N CYS A 191 -7.55 -3.01 5.76
CA CYS A 191 -7.08 -3.21 4.38
C CYS A 191 -8.21 -3.15 3.35
N LYS A 192 -7.99 -2.34 2.31
CA LYS A 192 -8.99 -2.13 1.27
C LYS A 192 -8.42 -2.07 -0.16
N HIS A 193 -9.18 -2.41 -1.19
CA HIS A 193 -10.55 -2.95 -1.15
C HIS A 193 -10.53 -4.46 -1.41
N PHE A 194 -11.05 -5.26 -0.48
CA PHE A 194 -11.13 -6.71 -0.56
C PHE A 194 -12.36 -7.10 -1.41
N ASP A 195 -12.20 -7.72 -2.57
CA ASP A 195 -10.95 -7.99 -3.31
C ASP A 195 -11.07 -7.61 -4.80
N ALA A 196 -10.09 -8.00 -5.62
CA ALA A 196 -10.08 -7.83 -7.07
C ALA A 196 -10.45 -6.40 -7.57
N HIS A 197 -9.97 -5.36 -6.88
CA HIS A 197 -10.37 -3.99 -7.24
C HIS A 197 -9.35 -3.19 -8.06
N SER A 198 -9.45 -3.30 -9.38
CA SER A 198 -8.66 -2.49 -10.33
C SER A 198 -9.44 -2.18 -11.63
N GLY A 199 -10.77 -2.20 -11.59
CA GLY A 199 -11.68 -2.14 -12.75
C GLY A 199 -12.27 -0.75 -13.09
N PRO A 200 -13.17 -0.67 -14.10
CA PRO A 200 -13.73 0.58 -14.63
C PRO A 200 -14.57 1.36 -13.63
N ASP A 201 -14.54 2.69 -13.69
CA ASP A 201 -15.20 3.56 -12.70
C ASP A 201 -16.67 3.88 -13.00
N SER A 202 -16.89 4.66 -14.05
CA SER A 202 -18.21 4.96 -14.63
C SER A 202 -18.30 4.49 -16.09
N ILE A 203 -17.17 4.06 -16.67
CA ILE A 203 -16.97 3.83 -18.10
C ILE A 203 -16.06 2.61 -18.30
N PRO A 204 -16.45 1.60 -19.09
CA PRO A 204 -17.74 1.48 -19.78
C PRO A 204 -18.89 1.04 -18.85
N VAL A 205 -18.59 0.62 -17.62
CA VAL A 205 -19.58 0.15 -16.62
C VAL A 205 -19.30 0.84 -15.28
N SER A 206 -20.36 1.03 -14.48
CA SER A 206 -20.29 1.61 -13.13
C SER A 206 -19.69 0.64 -12.10
N ARG A 207 -18.92 1.17 -11.17
CA ARG A 207 -18.42 0.50 -9.94
C ARG A 207 -19.49 -0.34 -9.22
N PHE A 208 -20.71 0.21 -9.12
CA PHE A 208 -21.81 -0.34 -8.34
C PHE A 208 -22.50 -1.53 -9.05
N SER A 209 -22.10 -1.84 -10.28
CA SER A 209 -22.69 -2.90 -11.11
C SER A 209 -21.66 -3.66 -11.95
N PHE A 210 -20.35 -3.50 -11.68
CA PHE A 210 -19.28 -4.14 -12.43
C PHE A 210 -18.86 -5.47 -11.75
N ASP A 211 -18.97 -6.56 -12.50
CA ASP A 211 -18.69 -7.93 -12.06
C ASP A 211 -17.30 -8.37 -12.56
N ALA A 212 -16.33 -8.46 -11.64
CA ALA A 212 -14.95 -8.80 -11.94
C ALA A 212 -14.77 -10.31 -12.19
N LYS A 213 -14.66 -10.73 -13.46
CA LYS A 213 -14.33 -12.11 -13.82
C LYS A 213 -12.81 -12.35 -13.73
N VAL A 214 -12.36 -12.78 -12.55
CA VAL A 214 -10.97 -13.14 -12.26
C VAL A 214 -10.79 -14.65 -12.38
N SER A 215 -9.68 -15.12 -12.96
CA SER A 215 -9.33 -16.54 -12.89
C SER A 215 -8.90 -16.91 -11.46
N GLU A 216 -9.10 -18.16 -11.03
CA GLU A 216 -8.67 -18.59 -9.70
C GLU A 216 -7.14 -18.43 -9.51
N TYR A 217 -6.39 -18.65 -10.59
CA TYR A 217 -4.95 -18.40 -10.64
C TYR A 217 -4.60 -16.91 -10.40
N ASP A 218 -5.15 -15.98 -11.18
CA ASP A 218 -4.90 -14.54 -11.01
C ASP A 218 -5.33 -14.05 -9.62
N TRP A 219 -6.47 -14.56 -9.14
CA TRP A 219 -7.01 -14.23 -7.83
C TRP A 219 -6.03 -14.59 -6.72
N ARG A 220 -5.50 -15.82 -6.73
CA ARG A 220 -4.58 -16.33 -5.70
C ARG A 220 -3.14 -15.82 -5.85
N MET A 221 -2.61 -15.71 -7.08
CA MET A 221 -1.21 -15.33 -7.35
C MET A 221 -0.96 -13.83 -7.45
N THR A 222 -2.02 -13.04 -7.64
CA THR A 222 -1.91 -11.59 -7.84
C THR A 222 -2.74 -10.81 -6.84
N PHE A 223 -4.04 -11.07 -6.69
CA PHE A 223 -4.89 -10.20 -5.86
C PHE A 223 -4.82 -10.51 -4.35
N LEU A 224 -4.83 -11.78 -3.95
CA LEU A 224 -4.87 -12.19 -2.54
C LEU A 224 -3.56 -12.05 -1.72
N PRO A 225 -2.32 -12.15 -2.25
CA PRO A 225 -1.11 -12.17 -1.42
C PRO A 225 -0.92 -10.91 -0.54
N ALA A 226 -1.31 -9.74 -1.04
CA ALA A 226 -1.28 -8.49 -0.27
C ALA A 226 -2.29 -8.51 0.89
N PHE A 227 -3.52 -9.01 0.66
CA PHE A 227 -4.54 -9.12 1.71
C PHE A 227 -4.19 -10.19 2.73
N ARG A 228 -3.62 -11.33 2.31
CA ARG A 228 -3.06 -12.35 3.20
C ARG A 228 -2.01 -11.75 4.13
N THR A 229 -1.04 -11.02 3.58
CA THR A 229 -0.01 -10.29 4.35
C THR A 229 -0.65 -9.29 5.34
N CYS A 230 -1.79 -8.70 5.00
CA CYS A 230 -2.51 -7.79 5.90
C CYS A 230 -3.27 -8.48 7.05
N VAL A 231 -3.85 -9.66 6.78
CA VAL A 231 -4.46 -10.50 7.83
C VAL A 231 -3.38 -11.06 8.76
N GLU A 232 -2.25 -11.52 8.20
CA GLU A 232 -1.07 -11.96 8.97
C GLU A 232 -0.46 -10.81 9.81
N ALA A 233 -0.56 -9.56 9.36
CA ALA A 233 -0.19 -8.35 10.11
C ALA A 233 -1.24 -7.89 11.15
N GLY A 234 -2.31 -8.66 11.37
CA GLY A 234 -3.30 -8.42 12.43
C GLY A 234 -4.25 -7.24 12.17
N THR A 235 -4.70 -7.02 10.93
CA THR A 235 -5.74 -6.03 10.60
C THR A 235 -7.08 -6.36 11.28
N TYR A 236 -7.83 -5.33 11.69
CA TYR A 236 -9.12 -5.49 12.40
C TYR A 236 -10.36 -5.36 11.51
N ASN A 237 -10.23 -4.89 10.25
CA ASN A 237 -11.36 -4.75 9.33
C ASN A 237 -10.94 -4.79 7.84
N LEU A 238 -11.91 -4.99 6.94
CA LEU A 238 -11.75 -5.02 5.48
C LEU A 238 -12.92 -4.26 4.82
N MET A 239 -12.70 -3.61 3.67
CA MET A 239 -13.71 -2.81 2.95
C MET A 239 -13.85 -3.20 1.47
N CYS A 240 -15.05 -3.12 0.89
CA CYS A 240 -15.38 -3.42 -0.52
C CYS A 240 -15.28 -2.18 -1.47
N THR A 241 -15.55 -2.31 -2.79
CA THR A 241 -14.66 -1.68 -3.83
C THR A 241 -15.15 -0.45 -4.68
N TYR A 242 -14.27 0.58 -4.92
CA TYR A 242 -14.52 1.91 -5.63
C TYR A 242 -13.24 2.65 -6.23
N ASN A 243 -13.28 3.46 -7.34
CA ASN A 243 -12.23 3.70 -8.41
C ASN A 243 -12.05 5.16 -9.07
N ARG A 244 -11.27 5.41 -10.21
CA ARG A 244 -11.34 6.53 -11.29
C ARG A 244 -10.07 7.34 -11.84
N TYR A 245 -9.71 7.44 -13.17
CA TYR A 245 -8.89 8.49 -13.96
C TYR A 245 -7.40 8.31 -14.53
N ARG A 246 -6.86 9.22 -15.40
CA ARG A 246 -5.64 9.11 -16.35
C ARG A 246 -4.85 10.45 -16.73
N ILE A 247 -3.58 10.42 -17.28
CA ILE A 247 -2.63 11.55 -17.75
C ILE A 247 -1.73 11.25 -19.05
N ILE A 248 -0.96 12.21 -19.68
CA ILE A 248 -0.07 12.17 -20.93
C ILE A 248 1.21 13.14 -20.91
N LEU A 249 2.29 12.99 -21.74
CA LEU A 249 3.57 13.81 -21.83
C LEU A 249 4.20 14.08 -23.27
N ASP A 250 5.26 14.95 -23.41
CA ASP A 250 5.94 15.47 -24.67
C ASP A 250 7.53 15.45 -24.61
N SER A 251 8.23 15.57 -25.75
CA SER A 251 9.66 15.21 -25.98
C SER A 251 10.73 16.33 -25.98
N ARG A 252 10.41 17.57 -25.62
CA ARG A 252 11.37 18.71 -25.60
C ARG A 252 12.03 18.95 -24.24
N VAL A 253 11.99 17.95 -23.36
CA VAL A 253 12.26 18.09 -21.93
C VAL A 253 13.62 17.50 -21.58
N SER A 254 14.54 18.34 -21.08
CA SER A 254 15.92 17.93 -20.75
C SER A 254 16.02 17.08 -19.47
N ALA A 255 15.06 17.20 -18.56
CA ALA A 255 14.97 16.42 -17.32
C ALA A 255 13.52 16.33 -16.85
N ILE A 256 13.10 15.15 -16.40
CA ILE A 256 11.77 14.90 -15.83
C ILE A 256 11.97 14.42 -14.39
N LEU A 257 11.26 15.04 -13.44
CA LEU A 257 11.22 14.62 -12.04
C LEU A 257 9.77 14.26 -11.68
N GLU A 258 9.50 12.96 -11.53
CA GLU A 258 8.19 12.49 -11.10
C GLU A 258 8.05 12.57 -9.58
N CYS A 259 7.00 13.26 -9.11
CA CYS A 259 6.75 13.52 -7.68
C CYS A 259 5.41 12.96 -7.18
N TYR A 260 4.63 12.30 -8.05
CA TYR A 260 3.27 11.85 -7.82
C TYR A 260 2.40 12.98 -7.21
N PHE A 261 1.63 12.69 -6.16
CA PHE A 261 0.89 13.72 -5.42
C PHE A 261 1.70 14.13 -4.18
N PRO A 262 2.14 15.40 -4.09
CA PRO A 262 3.08 15.89 -3.09
C PRO A 262 2.51 15.95 -1.66
N ALA A 263 3.43 15.98 -0.70
CA ALA A 263 3.20 16.28 0.71
C ALA A 263 3.27 17.79 0.99
N GLN A 264 2.91 18.19 2.21
CA GLN A 264 3.07 19.59 2.66
C GLN A 264 4.52 20.12 2.60
N GLY A 265 5.53 19.24 2.73
CA GLY A 265 6.96 19.59 2.66
C GLY A 265 7.64 19.32 1.31
N THR A 266 6.90 18.94 0.26
CA THR A 266 7.53 18.52 -1.00
C THR A 266 8.17 19.67 -1.77
N GLY A 267 7.76 20.93 -1.55
CA GLY A 267 8.43 22.09 -2.15
C GLY A 267 9.92 22.17 -1.75
N ASP A 268 10.20 22.02 -0.45
CA ASP A 268 11.56 21.99 0.07
C ASP A 268 12.32 20.74 -0.40
N ALA A 269 11.68 19.57 -0.40
CA ALA A 269 12.29 18.34 -0.90
C ALA A 269 12.70 18.43 -2.39
N ILE A 270 11.85 19.02 -3.25
CA ILE A 270 12.19 19.28 -4.66
C ILE A 270 13.32 20.29 -4.78
N ARG A 271 13.29 21.38 -3.99
CA ARG A 271 14.38 22.37 -3.95
C ARG A 271 15.71 21.70 -3.60
N HIS A 272 15.72 20.87 -2.57
CA HIS A 272 16.91 20.13 -2.13
C HIS A 272 17.43 19.20 -3.22
N VAL A 273 16.56 18.41 -3.86
CA VAL A 273 16.94 17.55 -4.99
C VAL A 273 17.53 18.38 -6.14
N LEU A 274 16.85 19.43 -6.60
CA LEU A 274 17.29 20.23 -7.75
C LEU A 274 18.61 20.99 -7.52
N LEU A 275 18.89 21.39 -6.28
CA LEU A 275 20.14 22.09 -5.92
C LEU A 275 21.24 21.16 -5.43
N ASN A 276 20.89 19.92 -5.03
CA ASN A 276 21.73 18.97 -4.31
C ASN A 276 22.48 19.63 -3.14
N ASP A 277 21.76 20.42 -2.33
CA ASP A 277 22.34 21.33 -1.33
C ASP A 277 22.29 20.84 0.12
N VAL A 278 21.83 19.61 0.35
CA VAL A 278 21.87 18.90 1.63
C VAL A 278 22.22 17.42 1.44
N ASP A 279 22.79 16.79 2.47
CA ASP A 279 23.08 15.36 2.44
C ASP A 279 21.81 14.52 2.19
N GLY A 280 21.92 13.50 1.34
CA GLY A 280 20.79 12.64 0.95
C GLY A 280 19.83 13.26 -0.08
N ALA A 281 20.13 14.44 -0.63
CA ALA A 281 19.32 15.06 -1.68
C ALA A 281 19.45 14.42 -3.08
N VAL A 282 20.44 13.55 -3.30
CA VAL A 282 20.58 12.84 -4.58
C VAL A 282 19.37 11.93 -4.80
N PRO A 283 18.66 12.02 -5.95
CA PRO A 283 17.48 11.21 -6.20
C PRO A 283 17.82 9.72 -6.27
N ALA A 284 16.95 8.93 -5.64
CA ALA A 284 17.01 7.47 -5.56
C ALA A 284 15.61 6.82 -5.67
N GLY A 285 14.63 7.59 -6.15
CA GLY A 285 13.27 7.10 -6.36
C GLY A 285 13.19 6.13 -7.54
N ARG A 286 12.36 5.10 -7.40
CA ARG A 286 12.18 4.00 -8.37
C ARG A 286 10.69 3.89 -8.72
N LEU A 287 10.33 3.67 -9.97
CA LEU A 287 8.91 3.58 -10.36
C LEU A 287 8.25 2.32 -9.79
N PRO A 288 7.20 2.43 -8.95
CA PRO A 288 6.47 1.28 -8.41
C PRO A 288 5.48 0.67 -9.43
N ASN A 289 5.45 1.18 -10.67
CA ASN A 289 4.58 0.69 -11.73
C ASN A 289 5.22 0.89 -13.10
N THR A 290 4.91 0.01 -14.05
CA THR A 290 5.29 0.18 -15.46
C THR A 290 4.50 1.34 -16.08
N TRP A 291 5.16 2.18 -16.87
CA TRP A 291 4.54 3.21 -17.69
C TRP A 291 4.53 2.72 -19.15
N PRO A 292 3.35 2.41 -19.74
CA PRO A 292 3.29 2.00 -21.13
C PRO A 292 3.63 3.15 -22.08
N LEU A 293 4.19 2.82 -23.24
CA LEU A 293 4.49 3.78 -24.31
C LEU A 293 3.22 4.27 -25.01
N LEU A 294 2.26 3.38 -25.24
CA LEU A 294 1.01 3.68 -25.93
C LEU A 294 -0.18 3.10 -25.15
N GLU A 295 -1.34 3.76 -25.25
CA GLU A 295 -2.58 3.24 -24.65
C GLU A 295 -3.01 1.90 -25.25
N SER A 296 -2.72 1.67 -26.53
CA SER A 296 -3.00 0.43 -27.24
C SER A 296 -2.26 -0.79 -26.67
N GLN A 297 -1.19 -0.59 -25.89
CA GLN A 297 -0.50 -1.66 -25.17
C GLN A 297 -1.26 -2.12 -23.92
N ILE A 298 -2.29 -1.39 -23.46
CA ILE A 298 -3.00 -1.69 -22.21
C ILE A 298 -4.27 -2.50 -22.51
N PRO A 299 -4.36 -3.79 -22.10
CA PRO A 299 -5.56 -4.60 -22.32
C PRO A 299 -6.82 -3.94 -21.75
N PRO A 300 -8.03 -4.19 -22.30
CA PRO A 300 -9.26 -3.52 -21.86
C PRO A 300 -9.45 -3.56 -20.35
N MET A 301 -9.73 -2.43 -19.69
CA MET A 301 -9.77 -2.33 -18.22
C MET A 301 -10.75 -3.31 -17.55
N VAL A 302 -11.80 -3.73 -18.27
CA VAL A 302 -12.76 -4.79 -17.85
C VAL A 302 -12.18 -6.21 -17.89
N ASN A 303 -11.14 -6.46 -18.67
CA ASN A 303 -10.42 -7.75 -18.66
C ASN A 303 -9.52 -7.81 -17.42
N TYR A 304 -9.81 -8.79 -16.56
CA TYR A 304 -9.15 -9.05 -15.29
C TYR A 304 -8.04 -10.09 -15.34
N SER A 305 -7.84 -10.75 -16.49
CA SER A 305 -6.60 -11.48 -16.76
C SER A 305 -5.41 -10.55 -16.57
N MET A 306 -4.34 -11.08 -15.98
CA MET A 306 -3.05 -10.39 -15.88
C MET A 306 -2.20 -10.49 -17.15
N GLU A 307 -2.61 -11.29 -18.13
CA GLU A 307 -1.96 -11.39 -19.44
C GLU A 307 -1.73 -10.00 -20.06
N GLY A 308 -0.49 -9.72 -20.47
CA GLY A 308 -0.13 -8.42 -21.04
C GLY A 308 -0.19 -7.25 -20.07
N ARG A 309 -0.31 -7.47 -18.74
CA ARG A 309 -0.32 -6.42 -17.71
C ARG A 309 0.89 -6.48 -16.79
N THR A 310 1.40 -5.30 -16.43
CA THR A 310 2.56 -5.11 -15.53
C THR A 310 3.85 -5.75 -16.06
N TYR A 311 4.99 -5.43 -15.46
CA TYR A 311 6.26 -6.09 -15.80
C TYR A 311 6.24 -7.62 -15.62
N ARG A 312 5.32 -8.17 -14.81
CA ARG A 312 5.22 -9.62 -14.52
C ARG A 312 4.71 -10.43 -15.71
N TYR A 313 3.92 -9.84 -16.60
CA TYR A 313 3.19 -10.57 -17.65
C TYR A 313 3.17 -9.86 -19.02
N THR A 314 3.63 -8.62 -19.13
CA THR A 314 3.89 -7.96 -20.42
C THR A 314 5.26 -8.37 -20.95
N ASP A 315 5.34 -8.91 -22.17
CA ASP A 315 6.63 -9.11 -22.83
C ASP A 315 7.15 -7.79 -23.42
N PRO A 316 8.30 -7.25 -22.94
CA PRO A 316 8.82 -5.96 -23.38
C PRO A 316 9.31 -5.95 -24.82
N SER A 317 9.59 -7.10 -25.45
CA SER A 317 9.92 -7.17 -26.87
C SER A 317 8.70 -6.93 -27.77
N SER A 318 7.51 -7.33 -27.29
CA SER A 318 6.22 -7.14 -27.99
C SER A 318 5.57 -5.79 -27.67
N ALA A 319 5.72 -5.33 -26.42
CA ALA A 319 5.09 -4.12 -25.89
C ALA A 319 6.09 -3.36 -25.00
N PRO A 320 7.09 -2.68 -25.60
CA PRO A 320 8.11 -1.96 -24.85
C PRO A 320 7.48 -0.83 -24.02
N PRO A 321 7.82 -0.72 -22.72
CA PRO A 321 7.33 0.37 -21.88
C PRO A 321 8.07 1.67 -22.18
N LEU A 322 7.43 2.81 -21.88
CA LEU A 322 8.11 4.11 -21.84
C LEU A 322 9.11 4.17 -20.69
N TYR A 323 8.68 3.73 -19.50
CA TYR A 323 9.55 3.50 -18.35
C TYR A 323 9.16 2.16 -17.67
N PRO A 324 10.12 1.23 -17.47
CA PRO A 324 9.84 -0.05 -16.85
C PRO A 324 9.57 0.07 -15.34
N PHE A 325 9.06 -1.01 -14.74
CA PHE A 325 8.97 -1.11 -13.28
C PHE A 325 10.38 -1.08 -12.65
N GLY A 326 10.49 -0.46 -11.49
CA GLY A 326 11.75 -0.19 -10.80
C GLY A 326 12.55 0.97 -11.39
N TYR A 327 12.18 1.54 -12.56
CA TYR A 327 13.01 2.55 -13.23
C TYR A 327 13.25 3.79 -12.38
N GLY A 328 14.49 4.28 -12.36
CA GLY A 328 14.89 5.46 -11.62
C GLY A 328 16.30 5.89 -12.01
N LEU A 329 16.58 7.18 -11.91
CA LEU A 329 17.89 7.76 -12.17
C LEU A 329 18.42 8.44 -10.90
N SER A 330 19.74 8.52 -10.83
CA SER A 330 20.48 9.20 -9.76
C SER A 330 21.44 10.23 -10.37
N TYR A 331 22.00 11.13 -9.55
CA TYR A 331 23.08 12.03 -9.98
C TYR A 331 24.46 11.35 -9.96
N THR A 332 24.52 10.08 -9.55
CA THR A 332 25.70 9.23 -9.68
C THR A 332 25.36 7.96 -10.47
N ASN A 333 26.38 7.18 -10.81
CA ASN A 333 26.26 5.89 -11.47
C ASN A 333 26.68 4.76 -10.53
N PHE A 334 26.11 3.57 -10.73
CA PHE A 334 26.42 2.38 -9.95
C PHE A 334 26.75 1.20 -10.87
N SER A 335 27.67 0.34 -10.43
CA SER A 335 28.00 -0.93 -11.05
C SER A 335 27.78 -2.07 -10.06
N TYR A 336 27.34 -3.22 -10.56
CA TYR A 336 26.89 -4.36 -9.77
C TYR A 336 27.75 -5.60 -10.04
N THR A 337 27.97 -6.40 -9.00
CA THR A 337 28.34 -7.82 -9.11
C THR A 337 27.47 -8.60 -8.14
N ALA A 338 26.94 -9.75 -8.55
CA ALA A 338 26.11 -10.60 -7.70
C ALA A 338 26.49 -12.07 -7.85
N THR A 339 26.32 -12.85 -6.78
CA THR A 339 26.63 -14.28 -6.71
C THR A 339 25.60 -14.99 -5.85
N LEU A 340 25.11 -16.15 -6.29
CA LEU A 340 24.27 -17.02 -5.48
C LEU A 340 25.14 -17.82 -4.50
N THR A 341 24.61 -18.13 -3.31
CA THR A 341 25.33 -18.91 -2.28
C THR A 341 25.40 -20.40 -2.63
N ALA A 342 24.46 -20.87 -3.46
CA ALA A 342 24.40 -22.19 -4.06
C ALA A 342 23.87 -22.07 -5.50
N ASP A 343 24.03 -23.12 -6.30
CA ASP A 343 23.38 -23.31 -7.61
C ASP A 343 22.13 -24.21 -7.52
N THR A 344 21.94 -24.85 -6.36
CA THR A 344 20.92 -25.88 -6.08
C THR A 344 20.28 -25.65 -4.71
N ILE A 345 18.94 -25.80 -4.60
CA ILE A 345 18.19 -25.73 -3.33
C ILE A 345 17.05 -26.76 -3.27
N HIS A 346 16.71 -27.23 -2.06
CA HIS A 346 15.50 -28.03 -1.86
C HIS A 346 14.24 -27.15 -1.91
N ALA A 347 13.13 -27.72 -2.37
CA ALA A 347 11.82 -27.09 -2.31
C ALA A 347 11.42 -26.78 -0.85
N GLY A 348 11.22 -25.50 -0.56
CA GLY A 348 10.93 -25.00 0.78
C GLY A 348 12.11 -24.30 1.46
N GLU A 349 13.32 -24.43 0.92
CA GLU A 349 14.47 -23.64 1.34
C GLU A 349 14.44 -22.22 0.71
N PRO A 350 14.94 -21.20 1.41
CA PRO A 350 15.10 -19.87 0.84
C PRO A 350 16.29 -19.80 -0.12
N LEU A 351 16.12 -19.05 -1.21
CA LEU A 351 17.19 -18.77 -2.17
C LEU A 351 18.08 -17.64 -1.64
N LYS A 352 19.40 -17.87 -1.55
CA LYS A 352 20.37 -16.93 -0.97
C LYS A 352 21.44 -16.50 -1.96
N GLY A 353 21.91 -15.27 -1.79
CA GLY A 353 23.05 -14.74 -2.51
C GLY A 353 23.58 -13.46 -1.90
N GLU A 354 24.60 -12.89 -2.52
CA GLU A 354 25.17 -11.59 -2.18
C GLU A 354 25.25 -10.70 -3.41
N VAL A 355 25.16 -9.40 -3.20
CA VAL A 355 25.31 -8.38 -4.24
C VAL A 355 26.19 -7.25 -3.73
N THR A 356 27.26 -6.95 -4.47
CA THR A 356 28.12 -5.80 -4.26
C THR A 356 27.73 -4.68 -5.21
N VAL A 357 27.37 -3.53 -4.64
CA VAL A 357 27.09 -2.29 -5.36
C VAL A 357 28.28 -1.35 -5.18
N LYS A 358 28.85 -0.88 -6.30
CA LYS A 358 29.90 0.13 -6.30
C LYS A 358 29.38 1.40 -6.94
N ASN A 359 29.44 2.51 -6.21
CA ASN A 359 29.24 3.85 -6.76
C ASN A 359 30.47 4.23 -7.61
N THR A 360 30.24 4.47 -8.90
CA THR A 360 31.28 4.79 -9.90
C THR A 360 31.33 6.27 -10.27
N GLY A 361 30.46 7.10 -9.69
CA GLY A 361 30.53 8.56 -9.79
C GLY A 361 31.08 9.20 -8.51
N ASN A 362 30.80 10.49 -8.34
CA ASN A 362 31.45 11.35 -7.34
C ASN A 362 30.55 11.82 -6.19
N LEU A 363 29.26 11.45 -6.21
CA LEU A 363 28.28 11.85 -5.19
C LEU A 363 27.81 10.63 -4.41
N ALA A 364 27.80 10.72 -3.08
CA ALA A 364 27.15 9.70 -2.24
C ALA A 364 25.64 9.75 -2.47
N ALA A 365 25.04 8.57 -2.63
CA ALA A 365 23.64 8.45 -3.01
C ALA A 365 23.07 7.11 -2.55
N ASP A 366 21.76 7.08 -2.35
CA ASP A 366 21.04 5.83 -2.12
C ASP A 366 20.85 5.08 -3.43
N GLU A 367 20.92 3.75 -3.35
CA GLU A 367 20.59 2.84 -4.42
C GLU A 367 19.61 1.77 -3.91
N VAL A 368 18.66 1.39 -4.77
CA VAL A 368 17.61 0.41 -4.50
C VAL A 368 17.90 -0.84 -5.30
N ILE A 369 18.53 -1.80 -4.62
CA ILE A 369 18.86 -3.12 -5.12
C ILE A 369 17.57 -3.91 -5.28
N GLN A 370 17.35 -4.51 -6.44
CA GLN A 370 16.18 -5.34 -6.73
C GLN A 370 16.63 -6.71 -7.24
N VAL A 371 16.05 -7.76 -6.66
CA VAL A 371 16.28 -9.16 -7.02
C VAL A 371 14.99 -9.71 -7.62
N TYR A 372 15.08 -10.21 -8.85
CA TYR A 372 13.97 -10.79 -9.58
C TYR A 372 14.22 -12.29 -9.84
N ILE A 373 13.15 -13.06 -9.81
CA ILE A 373 13.14 -14.48 -10.20
C ILE A 373 12.26 -14.70 -11.43
N ARG A 374 12.61 -15.68 -12.24
CA ARG A 374 11.83 -16.19 -13.37
C ARG A 374 11.96 -17.70 -13.44
N TRP A 375 10.83 -18.42 -13.55
CA TRP A 375 10.85 -19.84 -13.90
C TRP A 375 11.16 -20.03 -15.39
N MET A 376 12.04 -20.99 -15.72
CA MET A 376 12.45 -21.27 -17.10
C MET A 376 11.45 -22.14 -17.88
N ASP A 377 10.62 -22.89 -17.18
CA ASP A 377 9.55 -23.66 -17.79
C ASP A 377 8.34 -22.75 -18.05
N ASP A 378 8.26 -22.21 -19.27
CA ASP A 378 7.14 -21.38 -19.74
C ASP A 378 5.79 -22.14 -19.78
N THR A 379 5.73 -23.44 -19.47
CA THR A 379 4.46 -24.19 -19.28
C THR A 379 3.92 -24.10 -17.86
N LEU A 380 4.74 -23.70 -16.88
CA LEU A 380 4.28 -23.47 -15.51
C LEU A 380 3.34 -22.25 -15.45
N PRO A 381 2.31 -22.30 -14.59
CA PRO A 381 1.49 -21.14 -14.31
C PRO A 381 2.28 -20.21 -13.39
N ALA A 382 3.16 -19.40 -14.00
CA ALA A 382 4.10 -18.51 -13.32
C ALA A 382 4.16 -17.14 -14.03
N PRO A 383 4.51 -16.05 -13.31
CA PRO A 383 4.84 -14.79 -13.96
C PRO A 383 6.16 -14.90 -14.75
N ARG A 384 6.27 -14.16 -15.85
CA ARG A 384 7.49 -14.08 -16.68
C ARG A 384 8.67 -13.50 -15.91
N LEU A 385 8.41 -12.63 -14.94
CA LEU A 385 9.41 -12.07 -14.03
C LEU A 385 8.71 -11.63 -12.74
N GLN A 386 9.35 -11.76 -11.59
CA GLN A 386 8.80 -11.32 -10.31
C GLN A 386 9.87 -10.71 -9.41
N LEU A 387 9.64 -9.50 -8.92
CA LEU A 387 10.44 -8.93 -7.82
C LEU A 387 10.23 -9.80 -6.57
N ALA A 388 11.30 -10.43 -6.11
CA ALA A 388 11.27 -11.37 -4.99
C ALA A 388 11.90 -10.77 -3.72
N TRP A 389 12.86 -9.87 -3.86
CA TRP A 389 13.52 -9.17 -2.77
C TRP A 389 14.02 -7.79 -3.23
N PHE A 390 14.12 -6.82 -2.32
CA PHE A 390 14.77 -5.54 -2.55
C PHE A 390 15.32 -4.96 -1.24
N ASP A 391 16.31 -4.09 -1.34
CA ASP A 391 16.79 -3.26 -0.23
C ASP A 391 17.30 -1.92 -0.73
N ARG A 392 17.35 -0.91 0.15
CA ARG A 392 17.81 0.46 -0.14
C ARG A 392 19.01 0.81 0.72
N VAL A 393 20.17 1.00 0.09
CA VAL A 393 21.45 1.26 0.75
C VAL A 393 22.11 2.55 0.26
N THR A 394 22.72 3.30 1.17
CA THR A 394 23.56 4.45 0.83
C THR A 394 24.94 3.97 0.40
N VAL A 395 25.39 4.30 -0.81
CA VAL A 395 26.70 3.90 -1.34
C VAL A 395 27.55 5.13 -1.60
N HIS A 396 28.64 5.27 -0.84
CA HIS A 396 29.59 6.37 -0.99
C HIS A 396 30.53 6.14 -2.19
N PRO A 397 31.02 7.20 -2.86
CA PRO A 397 32.03 7.07 -3.91
C PRO A 397 33.23 6.25 -3.43
N GLN A 398 33.73 5.37 -4.30
CA GLN A 398 34.89 4.51 -4.02
C GLN A 398 34.75 3.49 -2.87
N SER A 399 33.60 3.45 -2.18
CA SER A 399 33.30 2.50 -1.09
C SER A 399 32.16 1.56 -1.51
N PRO A 400 32.47 0.37 -2.08
CA PRO A 400 31.45 -0.62 -2.41
C PRO A 400 30.73 -1.12 -1.15
N VAL A 401 29.43 -1.39 -1.28
CA VAL A 401 28.61 -2.02 -0.24
C VAL A 401 28.22 -3.41 -0.73
N THR A 402 28.49 -4.44 0.07
CA THR A 402 28.03 -5.82 -0.17
C THR A 402 26.83 -6.09 0.73
N VAL A 403 25.73 -6.55 0.14
CA VAL A 403 24.47 -6.84 0.83
C VAL A 403 24.09 -8.31 0.57
N PRO A 404 23.89 -9.13 1.62
CA PRO A 404 23.30 -10.45 1.45
C PRO A 404 21.80 -10.30 1.20
N PHE A 405 21.25 -11.12 0.30
CA PHE A 405 19.82 -11.21 0.05
C PHE A 405 19.29 -12.62 0.30
N GLU A 406 18.05 -12.68 0.78
CA GLU A 406 17.33 -13.92 1.03
C GLU A 406 15.93 -13.80 0.41
N VAL A 407 15.68 -14.59 -0.64
CA VAL A 407 14.36 -14.76 -1.24
C VAL A 407 13.67 -15.90 -0.50
N GLU A 408 12.67 -15.54 0.30
CA GLU A 408 11.84 -16.47 1.05
C GLU A 408 11.19 -17.52 0.12
N ALA A 409 11.11 -18.78 0.58
CA ALA A 409 10.56 -19.90 -0.22
C ALA A 409 9.17 -19.62 -0.80
N ARG A 410 8.30 -18.92 -0.05
CA ARG A 410 6.95 -18.52 -0.50
C ARG A 410 6.93 -17.68 -1.78
N SER A 411 8.01 -16.93 -2.07
CA SER A 411 8.12 -16.15 -3.30
C SER A 411 8.26 -17.04 -4.54
N MET A 412 8.67 -18.31 -4.35
CA MET A 412 8.85 -19.31 -5.40
C MET A 412 7.66 -20.29 -5.49
N GLU A 413 6.65 -20.17 -4.62
CA GLU A 413 5.44 -20.99 -4.68
C GLU A 413 4.56 -20.61 -5.88
N LEU A 414 3.98 -21.63 -6.52
CA LEU A 414 2.98 -21.52 -7.59
C LEU A 414 1.68 -22.21 -7.16
N TRP A 415 0.54 -21.72 -7.65
CA TRP A 415 -0.77 -22.37 -7.44
C TRP A 415 -0.99 -23.45 -8.51
N ILE A 416 -0.81 -24.72 -8.14
CA ILE A 416 -0.86 -25.88 -9.04
C ILE A 416 -1.67 -27.01 -8.40
N ASN A 417 -2.65 -27.53 -9.14
CA ASN A 417 -3.56 -28.59 -8.68
C ASN A 417 -4.14 -28.28 -7.30
N ASP A 418 -4.80 -27.12 -7.22
CA ASP A 418 -5.51 -26.57 -6.06
C ASP A 418 -4.70 -26.47 -4.75
N GLY A 419 -3.39 -26.26 -4.87
CA GLY A 419 -2.51 -26.01 -3.73
C GLY A 419 -1.29 -25.18 -4.08
N TRP A 420 -0.70 -24.55 -3.06
CA TRP A 420 0.61 -23.91 -3.15
C TRP A 420 1.70 -24.99 -3.21
N ARG A 421 2.56 -24.91 -4.23
CA ARG A 421 3.66 -25.86 -4.45
C ARG A 421 4.89 -25.13 -4.98
N ILE A 422 6.07 -25.56 -4.56
CA ILE A 422 7.31 -25.25 -5.27
C ILE A 422 7.62 -26.47 -6.14
N THR A 423 7.77 -26.27 -7.44
CA THR A 423 8.04 -27.35 -8.40
C THR A 423 9.54 -27.61 -8.53
N PRO A 424 9.97 -28.86 -8.82
CA PRO A 424 11.31 -29.06 -9.37
C PRO A 424 11.45 -28.28 -10.68
N GLY A 425 12.62 -27.69 -10.93
CA GLY A 425 12.89 -26.93 -12.16
C GLY A 425 13.98 -25.89 -12.00
N VAL A 426 14.28 -25.18 -13.09
CA VAL A 426 15.32 -24.14 -13.11
C VAL A 426 14.68 -22.75 -13.08
N MET A 427 15.25 -21.85 -12.28
CA MET A 427 14.95 -20.43 -12.29
C MET A 427 16.16 -19.60 -12.73
N GLU A 428 15.90 -18.50 -13.43
CA GLU A 428 16.86 -17.42 -13.63
C GLU A 428 16.75 -16.42 -12.48
N VAL A 429 17.89 -16.03 -11.89
CA VAL A 429 17.96 -14.96 -10.90
C VAL A 429 18.62 -13.73 -11.51
N TYR A 430 17.93 -12.59 -11.44
CA TYR A 430 18.39 -11.30 -11.94
C TYR A 430 18.55 -10.31 -10.79
N VAL A 431 19.62 -9.53 -10.79
CA VAL A 431 19.91 -8.53 -9.75
C VAL A 431 20.28 -7.20 -10.41
N GLY A 432 19.69 -6.09 -9.98
CA GLY A 432 20.00 -4.78 -10.54
C GLY A 432 19.09 -3.65 -10.04
N CYS A 433 18.99 -2.59 -10.83
CA CYS A 433 18.31 -1.35 -10.44
C CYS A 433 16.93 -1.11 -11.09
N PHE A 434 16.54 -1.86 -12.13
CA PHE A 434 15.20 -1.88 -12.73
C PHE A 434 15.05 -2.97 -13.81
N VAL A 435 13.82 -3.33 -14.18
CA VAL A 435 13.51 -4.34 -15.20
C VAL A 435 13.94 -3.89 -16.62
N MET A 436 14.49 -4.81 -17.42
CA MET A 436 15.10 -4.67 -18.78
C MET A 436 16.64 -4.60 -18.76
N PHE A 437 17.26 -4.06 -19.82
CA PHE A 437 18.70 -4.14 -20.21
C PHE A 437 19.77 -3.74 -19.16
N HIS A 438 19.38 -3.41 -17.93
CA HIS A 438 20.27 -3.07 -16.81
C HIS A 438 20.13 -4.01 -15.59
N CYS A 439 19.34 -5.08 -15.69
CA CYS A 439 19.46 -6.23 -14.78
C CYS A 439 20.73 -7.02 -15.12
N LEU A 440 21.61 -7.22 -14.12
CA LEU A 440 22.69 -8.19 -14.19
C LEU A 440 22.10 -9.59 -14.02
N PHE A 441 22.44 -10.53 -14.89
CA PHE A 441 22.15 -11.94 -14.67
C PHE A 441 23.08 -12.47 -13.56
N ALA A 442 22.51 -12.93 -12.45
CA ALA A 442 23.28 -13.38 -11.27
C ALA A 442 23.53 -14.89 -11.26
N GLY A 443 22.70 -15.67 -11.95
CA GLY A 443 22.89 -17.11 -12.11
C GLY A 443 21.61 -17.87 -12.44
N LEU A 444 21.77 -19.17 -12.68
CA LEU A 444 20.69 -20.15 -12.64
C LEU A 444 20.60 -20.73 -11.22
N MET A 445 19.39 -21.08 -10.82
CA MET A 445 19.09 -21.80 -9.58
C MET A 445 18.26 -23.03 -9.92
N GLU A 446 18.75 -24.22 -9.59
CA GLU A 446 18.03 -25.48 -9.77
C GLU A 446 17.32 -25.88 -8.47
N VAL A 447 16.00 -26.05 -8.55
CA VAL A 447 15.15 -26.47 -7.44
C VAL A 447 14.84 -27.96 -7.59
N TYR A 448 15.02 -28.72 -6.52
CA TYR A 448 14.69 -30.14 -6.45
C TYR A 448 13.81 -30.45 -5.22
N VAL A 449 13.11 -31.58 -5.25
CA VAL A 449 12.14 -32.02 -4.23
C VAL A 449 12.67 -33.28 -3.54
#